data_AF-A0A4Y5SZ48-F1
#
_entry.id   AF-A0A4Y5SZ48-F1
#
_cell.length_a   1.000
_cell.length_b   1.000
_cell.length_c   1.000
_cell.angle_alpha   90.00
_cell.angle_beta   90.00
_cell.angle_gamma   90.00
#
_symmetry.space_group_name_H-M   'P 1'
#
loop_
_entity.id
_entity.type
_entity.pdbx_description
1 polymer ?
#
loop_
_entity_poly.entity_id
_entity_poly.type
_entity_poly.pdbx_seq_one_letter_code
_entity_poly.pdbx_strand_id
1 'polypeptide(L)'
;SVLLEVPRHLKADLLAQSLRKLIEHHDALRLRFTVEEGQWQQVNEGMPEEVPFEVIDLSSIPQSQQRETLLAMATTQQASLNLSTGLLIKAVLLELAPYQPSRLLIIIHHLGVDGVSWRILLEDLLMTYQQLERGENVELPPKTIAFQDWALLLRDYGQGEKAKEPLDYWLTQPWLEARNLPVDDEAGKQYNTVATANDVTVTLDEEQTRALSQKVPAAYNTQINEVLLTALAETLTQWTENLTISLDLEGHGREDLFSEVDLSRTVGRFTSLFPVILRLPP
;
A
#
# COMPACT_ATOMS: atom_id res chain seq x y z
N SER A 1 0.42 5.47 4.03
CA SER A 1 -0.55 6.41 4.61
C SER A 1 -1.22 7.20 3.51
N VAL A 2 -2.34 7.86 3.79
CA VAL A 2 -3.02 8.78 2.86
C VAL A 2 -3.38 10.07 3.58
N LEU A 3 -3.33 11.21 2.87
CA LEU A 3 -3.77 12.51 3.37
C LEU A 3 -4.93 12.98 2.51
N LEU A 4 -6.13 12.96 3.08
CA LEU A 4 -7.36 13.31 2.37
C LEU A 4 -7.72 14.76 2.62
N GLU A 5 -8.21 15.45 1.59
CA GLU A 5 -9.00 16.66 1.78
C GLU A 5 -10.42 16.26 2.16
N VAL A 6 -10.93 16.85 3.24
CA VAL A 6 -12.24 16.47 3.78
C VAL A 6 -13.07 17.71 4.17
N PRO A 7 -14.42 17.64 4.15
CA PRO A 7 -15.25 18.77 4.52
C PRO A 7 -14.97 19.26 5.95
N ARG A 8 -14.95 20.57 6.15
CA ARG A 8 -14.71 21.17 7.48
C ARG A 8 -15.73 20.73 8.55
N HIS A 9 -16.96 20.48 8.13
CA HIS A 9 -18.07 20.14 9.05
C HIS A 9 -18.11 18.67 9.45
N LEU A 10 -17.05 17.91 9.15
CA LEU A 10 -16.89 16.56 9.64
C LEU A 10 -16.92 16.54 11.16
N LYS A 11 -17.77 15.65 11.69
CA LYS A 11 -17.94 15.44 13.12
C LYS A 11 -16.85 14.48 13.60
N ALA A 12 -15.93 14.99 14.42
CA ALA A 12 -14.78 14.22 14.91
C ALA A 12 -15.19 12.97 15.70
N ASP A 13 -16.29 13.05 16.47
CA ASP A 13 -16.86 11.92 17.21
C ASP A 13 -17.38 10.82 16.29
N LEU A 14 -17.99 11.18 15.15
CA LEU A 14 -18.44 10.21 14.15
C LEU A 14 -17.25 9.58 13.43
N LEU A 15 -16.20 10.35 13.11
CA LEU A 15 -14.96 9.81 12.54
C LEU A 15 -14.27 8.80 13.47
N ALA A 16 -14.19 9.11 14.77
CA ALA A 16 -13.64 8.21 15.76
C ALA A 16 -14.45 6.90 15.85
N GLN A 17 -15.79 7.00 15.83
CA GLN A 17 -16.68 5.84 15.79
C GLN A 17 -16.52 5.02 14.50
N SER A 18 -16.39 5.68 13.35
CA SER A 18 -16.13 4.99 12.09
C SER A 18 -14.80 4.25 12.10
N LEU A 19 -13.74 4.87 12.63
CA LEU A 19 -12.44 4.22 12.75
C LEU A 19 -12.52 3.00 13.68
N ARG A 20 -13.25 3.10 14.80
CA ARG A 20 -13.49 1.96 15.69
C ARG A 20 -14.14 0.79 14.96
N LYS A 21 -15.17 1.06 14.14
CA LYS A 21 -15.88 0.04 13.35
C LYS A 21 -15.00 -0.57 12.27
N LEU A 22 -14.14 0.22 11.63
CA LEU A 22 -13.15 -0.30 10.69
C LEU A 22 -12.16 -1.24 11.38
N ILE A 23 -11.62 -0.84 12.54
CA ILE A 23 -10.68 -1.66 13.31
C ILE A 23 -11.35 -2.95 13.77
N GLU A 24 -12.62 -2.92 14.14
CA GLU A 24 -13.42 -4.11 14.51
C GLU A 24 -13.65 -5.04 13.31
N HIS A 25 -13.97 -4.47 12.14
CA HIS A 25 -14.30 -5.23 10.94
C HIS A 25 -13.06 -5.81 10.24
N HIS A 26 -11.96 -5.07 10.19
CA HIS A 26 -10.74 -5.44 9.46
C HIS A 26 -9.64 -5.90 10.41
N ASP A 27 -9.59 -7.21 10.64
CA ASP A 27 -8.78 -7.80 11.71
C ASP A 27 -7.27 -7.56 11.54
N ALA A 28 -6.79 -7.39 10.30
CA ALA A 28 -5.39 -7.07 10.03
C ALA A 28 -4.94 -5.69 10.59
N LEU A 29 -5.88 -4.80 10.92
CA LEU A 29 -5.56 -3.51 11.56
C LEU A 29 -5.19 -3.65 13.04
N ARG A 30 -5.40 -4.84 13.63
CA ARG A 30 -5.08 -5.17 15.02
C ARG A 30 -3.89 -6.12 15.14
N LEU A 31 -3.09 -6.24 14.08
CA LEU A 31 -1.88 -7.05 14.14
C LEU A 31 -0.83 -6.40 15.03
N ARG A 32 -0.24 -7.22 15.90
CA ARG A 32 0.89 -6.90 16.76
C ARG A 32 2.06 -7.81 16.40
N PHE A 33 3.26 -7.23 16.38
CA PHE A 33 4.47 -7.95 16.02
C PHE A 33 5.47 -7.84 17.16
N THR A 34 5.87 -8.98 17.71
CA THR A 34 6.86 -9.07 18.78
C THR A 34 8.01 -9.99 18.36
N VAL A 35 9.15 -9.84 19.04
CA VAL A 35 10.26 -10.78 18.92
C VAL A 35 10.31 -11.59 20.20
N GLU A 36 10.12 -12.90 20.09
CA GLU A 36 10.19 -13.86 21.19
C GLU A 36 11.25 -14.91 20.83
N GLU A 37 12.22 -15.12 21.71
CA GLU A 37 13.35 -16.06 21.48
C GLU A 37 14.10 -15.82 20.16
N GLY A 38 14.17 -14.56 19.72
CA GLY A 38 14.83 -14.18 18.46
C GLY A 38 14.01 -14.47 17.19
N GLN A 39 12.76 -14.90 17.32
CA GLN A 39 11.83 -15.12 16.21
C GLN A 39 10.71 -14.07 16.22
N TRP A 40 10.31 -13.61 15.04
CA TRP A 40 9.16 -12.75 14.91
C TRP A 40 7.87 -13.54 15.12
N GLN A 41 7.00 -13.01 15.96
CA GLN A 41 5.64 -13.48 16.18
C GLN A 41 4.67 -12.41 15.69
N GLN A 42 3.63 -12.85 14.99
CA GLN A 42 2.52 -12.00 14.57
C GLN A 42 1.26 -12.49 15.27
N VAL A 43 0.60 -11.59 15.99
CA VAL A 43 -0.62 -11.88 16.75
C VAL A 43 -1.74 -10.94 16.30
N ASN A 44 -2.94 -11.48 16.15
CA ASN A 44 -4.15 -10.69 15.93
C ASN A 44 -4.77 -10.39 17.29
N GLU A 45 -4.70 -9.13 17.71
CA GLU A 45 -5.19 -8.69 19.01
C GLU A 45 -6.71 -8.45 19.02
N GLY A 46 -7.26 -8.41 20.23
CA GLY A 46 -8.61 -7.92 20.46
C GLY A 46 -8.75 -6.43 20.15
N MET A 47 -9.96 -5.89 20.35
CA MET A 47 -10.20 -4.47 20.18
C MET A 47 -9.32 -3.64 21.11
N PRO A 48 -8.68 -2.56 20.63
CA PRO A 48 -7.97 -1.64 21.50
C PRO A 48 -8.97 -0.93 22.43
N GLU A 49 -8.53 -0.62 23.64
CA GLU A 49 -9.34 0.13 24.61
C GLU A 49 -9.71 1.51 24.03
N GLU A 50 -8.70 2.24 23.57
CA GLU A 50 -8.84 3.54 22.93
C GLU A 50 -8.71 3.45 21.41
N VAL A 51 -9.50 4.25 20.70
CA VAL A 51 -9.40 4.38 19.26
C VAL A 51 -8.21 5.30 18.95
N PRO A 52 -7.26 4.91 18.09
CA PRO A 52 -6.08 5.72 17.76
C PRO A 52 -6.45 6.87 16.82
N PHE A 53 -7.20 7.84 17.34
CA PHE A 53 -7.70 9.01 16.65
C PHE A 53 -7.34 10.29 17.41
N GLU A 54 -6.90 11.31 16.68
CA GLU A 54 -6.49 12.60 17.24
C GLU A 54 -7.07 13.75 16.40
N VAL A 55 -7.41 14.86 17.04
CA VAL A 55 -7.77 16.11 16.37
C VAL A 55 -6.73 17.16 16.71
N ILE A 56 -6.18 17.83 15.70
CA ILE A 56 -5.19 18.89 15.86
C ILE A 56 -5.71 20.15 15.19
N ASP A 57 -5.84 21.21 15.98
CA ASP A 57 -6.18 22.53 15.49
C ASP A 57 -4.94 23.24 14.92
N LEU A 58 -4.95 23.46 13.61
CA LEU A 58 -3.95 24.24 12.86
C LEU A 58 -4.58 25.51 12.27
N SER A 59 -5.74 25.94 12.77
CA SER A 59 -6.48 27.08 12.23
C SER A 59 -5.75 28.42 12.38
N SER A 60 -4.81 28.51 13.33
CA SER A 60 -3.96 29.68 13.54
C SER A 60 -2.71 29.69 12.65
N ILE A 61 -2.43 28.63 11.88
CA ILE A 61 -1.22 28.53 11.07
C ILE A 61 -1.38 29.34 9.76
N PRO A 62 -0.45 30.28 9.47
CA PRO A 62 -0.50 31.04 8.22
C PRO A 62 -0.38 30.14 6.99
N GLN A 63 -1.11 30.48 5.91
CA GLN A 63 -1.11 29.71 4.66
C GLN A 63 0.31 29.47 4.09
N SER A 64 1.21 30.42 4.26
CA SER A 64 2.62 30.30 3.82
C SER A 64 3.40 29.21 4.55
N GLN A 65 3.01 28.83 5.76
CA GLN A 65 3.68 27.82 6.60
C GLN A 65 2.89 26.50 6.66
N GLN A 66 1.66 26.46 6.15
CA GLN A 66 0.78 25.29 6.23
C GLN A 66 1.42 24.04 5.63
N ARG A 67 1.99 24.12 4.41
CA ARG A 67 2.59 22.95 3.75
C ARG A 67 3.70 22.32 4.59
N GLU A 68 4.63 23.14 5.07
CA GLU A 68 5.75 22.68 5.91
C GLU A 68 5.25 22.10 7.24
N THR A 69 4.29 22.76 7.87
CA THR A 69 3.67 22.30 9.12
C THR A 69 2.97 20.96 8.94
N LEU A 70 2.20 20.79 7.85
CA LEU A 70 1.51 19.54 7.54
C LEU A 70 2.51 18.39 7.29
N LEU A 71 3.62 18.65 6.59
CA LEU A 71 4.67 17.67 6.35
C LEU A 71 5.36 17.25 7.66
N ALA A 72 5.79 18.22 8.48
CA ALA A 72 6.44 17.94 9.76
C ALA A 72 5.52 17.16 10.72
N MET A 73 4.25 17.53 10.76
CA MET A 73 3.23 16.81 11.53
C MET A 73 3.04 15.40 10.99
N ALA A 74 2.88 15.21 9.68
CA ALA A 74 2.72 13.89 9.08
C ALA A 74 3.91 12.97 9.40
N THR A 75 5.14 13.47 9.30
CA THR A 75 6.36 12.73 9.68
C THR A 75 6.33 12.30 11.15
N THR A 76 6.01 13.24 12.05
CA THR A 76 5.91 12.96 13.50
C THR A 76 4.87 11.88 13.78
N GLN A 77 3.70 12.00 13.16
CA GLN A 77 2.59 11.07 13.35
C GLN A 77 2.90 9.69 12.75
N GLN A 78 3.57 9.62 11.60
CA GLN A 78 4.02 8.36 11.01
C GLN A 78 5.04 7.62 11.90
N ALA A 79 5.96 8.36 12.53
CA ALA A 79 6.94 7.81 13.46
C ALA A 79 6.33 7.33 14.79
N SER A 80 5.05 7.62 15.06
CA SER A 80 4.38 7.26 16.32
C SER A 80 3.82 5.82 16.36
N LEU A 81 3.79 5.12 15.22
CA LEU A 81 3.34 3.73 15.20
C LEU A 81 4.25 2.84 16.04
N ASN A 82 3.67 1.79 16.63
CA ASN A 82 4.43 0.86 17.46
C ASN A 82 3.94 -0.58 17.23
N LEU A 83 4.78 -1.37 16.56
CA LEU A 83 4.50 -2.76 16.21
C LEU A 83 4.35 -3.66 17.44
N SER A 84 5.15 -3.43 18.48
CA SER A 84 5.18 -4.25 19.69
C SER A 84 3.98 -4.04 20.60
N THR A 85 3.35 -2.86 20.55
CA THR A 85 2.12 -2.55 21.30
C THR A 85 0.86 -2.70 20.46
N GLY A 86 0.97 -3.01 19.17
CA GLY A 86 -0.18 -3.20 18.27
C GLY A 86 -0.80 -1.90 17.74
N LEU A 87 -0.12 -0.76 17.89
CA LEU A 87 -0.56 0.51 17.28
C LEU A 87 -0.18 0.51 15.80
N LEU A 88 -0.94 -0.24 15.00
CA LEU A 88 -0.70 -0.43 13.57
C LEU A 88 -1.38 0.62 12.69
N ILE A 89 -2.42 1.26 13.22
CA ILE A 89 -3.20 2.30 12.55
C ILE A 89 -3.32 3.54 13.45
N LYS A 90 -3.26 4.72 12.85
CA LYS A 90 -3.58 6.00 13.50
C LYS A 90 -4.27 6.93 12.49
N ALA A 91 -5.29 7.66 12.94
CA ALA A 91 -5.88 8.72 12.13
C ALA A 91 -5.80 10.08 12.85
N VAL A 92 -5.57 11.15 12.09
CA VAL A 92 -5.43 12.50 12.61
C VAL A 92 -6.27 13.45 11.76
N LEU A 93 -7.26 14.09 12.38
CA LEU A 93 -8.02 15.17 11.76
C LEU A 93 -7.30 16.50 12.04
N LEU A 94 -6.88 17.16 10.98
CA LEU A 94 -6.19 18.44 11.02
C LEU A 94 -7.19 19.53 10.61
N GLU A 95 -7.56 20.37 11.56
CA GLU A 95 -8.49 21.48 11.33
C GLU A 95 -7.71 22.70 10.85
N LEU A 96 -8.05 23.21 9.66
CA LEU A 96 -7.38 24.37 9.08
C LEU A 96 -8.17 25.66 9.34
N ALA A 97 -7.64 26.78 8.83
CA ALA A 97 -8.23 28.10 9.00
C ALA A 97 -9.71 28.14 8.56
N PRO A 98 -10.50 29.09 9.10
CA PRO A 98 -11.88 29.27 8.67
C PRO A 98 -11.99 29.35 7.14
N TYR A 99 -13.00 28.68 6.58
CA TYR A 99 -13.28 28.56 5.14
C TYR A 99 -12.37 27.63 4.33
N GLN A 100 -11.42 26.94 4.96
CA GLN A 100 -10.63 25.89 4.31
C GLN A 100 -11.20 24.50 4.65
N PRO A 101 -11.15 23.54 3.72
CA PRO A 101 -11.42 22.15 4.03
C PRO A 101 -10.36 21.60 5.00
N SER A 102 -10.76 20.72 5.90
CA SER A 102 -9.85 20.04 6.82
C SER A 102 -8.98 19.02 6.07
N ARG A 103 -8.00 18.44 6.77
CA ARG A 103 -7.22 17.29 6.26
C ARG A 103 -7.38 16.10 7.19
N LEU A 104 -7.57 14.92 6.62
CA LEU A 104 -7.59 13.66 7.38
C LEU A 104 -6.38 12.83 6.97
N LEU A 105 -5.43 12.67 7.90
CA LEU A 105 -4.28 11.80 7.74
C LEU A 105 -4.64 10.42 8.29
N ILE A 106 -4.52 9.38 7.47
CA ILE A 106 -4.67 7.98 7.92
C ILE A 106 -3.35 7.27 7.68
N ILE A 107 -2.80 6.73 8.75
CA ILE A 107 -1.50 6.06 8.78
C ILE A 107 -1.78 4.61 9.16
N ILE A 108 -1.30 3.69 8.34
CA ILE A 108 -1.31 2.26 8.63
C ILE A 108 0.08 1.73 8.31
N HIS A 109 0.66 0.95 9.21
CA HIS A 109 1.92 0.29 8.95
C HIS A 109 1.76 -0.68 7.77
N HIS A 110 2.75 -0.72 6.88
CA HIS A 110 2.63 -1.47 5.62
C HIS A 110 2.40 -2.98 5.83
N LEU A 111 2.79 -3.54 6.99
CA LEU A 111 2.50 -4.93 7.35
C LEU A 111 1.01 -5.26 7.47
N GLY A 112 0.14 -4.27 7.69
CA GLY A 112 -1.31 -4.46 7.81
C GLY A 112 -2.12 -4.05 6.58
N VAL A 113 -1.49 -3.54 5.51
CA VAL A 113 -2.19 -2.92 4.38
C VAL A 113 -1.42 -3.03 3.07
N ASP A 114 -2.15 -3.10 1.96
CA ASP A 114 -1.66 -2.97 0.58
C ASP A 114 -2.56 -2.02 -0.23
N GLY A 115 -2.26 -1.84 -1.53
CA GLY A 115 -3.03 -0.95 -2.40
C GLY A 115 -4.52 -1.33 -2.52
N VAL A 116 -4.84 -2.63 -2.58
CA VAL A 116 -6.23 -3.11 -2.65
C VAL A 116 -6.96 -2.85 -1.33
N SER A 117 -6.29 -3.07 -0.21
CA SER A 117 -6.79 -2.80 1.14
C SER A 117 -7.13 -1.33 1.34
N TRP A 118 -6.35 -0.39 0.80
CA TRP A 118 -6.69 1.03 0.88
C TRP A 118 -8.05 1.34 0.22
N ARG A 119 -8.37 0.72 -0.92
CA ARG A 119 -9.68 0.91 -1.57
C ARG A 119 -10.81 0.41 -0.68
N ILE A 120 -10.67 -0.78 -0.10
CA ILE A 120 -11.65 -1.37 0.83
C ILE A 120 -11.84 -0.48 2.06
N LEU A 121 -10.75 -0.07 2.69
CA LEU A 121 -10.76 0.75 3.90
C LEU A 121 -11.40 2.12 3.68
N LEU A 122 -11.10 2.79 2.56
CA LEU A 122 -11.68 4.10 2.26
C LEU A 122 -13.17 4.02 1.92
N GLU A 123 -13.59 2.97 1.20
CA GLU A 123 -15.01 2.68 0.93
C GLU A 123 -15.77 2.46 2.25
N ASP A 124 -15.26 1.59 3.12
CA ASP A 124 -15.91 1.24 4.38
C ASP A 124 -15.90 2.41 5.38
N LEU A 125 -14.84 3.23 5.40
CA LEU A 125 -14.77 4.43 6.23
C LEU A 125 -15.88 5.42 5.86
N LEU A 126 -16.03 5.68 4.56
CA LEU A 126 -17.06 6.57 4.03
C LEU A 126 -18.46 6.03 4.33
N MET A 127 -18.70 4.73 4.06
CA MET A 127 -19.98 4.08 4.30
C MET A 127 -20.38 4.15 5.77
N THR A 128 -19.44 3.81 6.66
CA THR A 128 -19.67 3.86 8.11
C THR A 128 -19.98 5.27 8.57
N TYR A 129 -19.20 6.25 8.13
CA TYR A 129 -19.42 7.65 8.52
C TYR A 129 -20.79 8.14 8.08
N GLN A 130 -21.20 7.83 6.85
CA GLN A 130 -22.49 8.24 6.31
C GLN A 130 -23.68 7.59 7.03
N GLN A 131 -23.58 6.30 7.40
CA GLN A 131 -24.61 5.62 8.20
C GLN A 131 -24.73 6.28 9.59
N LEU A 132 -23.61 6.52 10.27
CA LEU A 132 -23.59 7.19 11.56
C LEU A 132 -24.14 8.62 11.49
N GLU A 133 -23.84 9.37 10.43
CA GLU A 133 -24.34 10.72 10.23
C GLU A 133 -25.87 10.77 10.08
N ARG A 134 -26.46 9.72 9.48
CA ARG A 134 -27.91 9.53 9.39
C ARG A 134 -28.54 8.97 10.67
N GLY A 135 -27.75 8.63 11.68
CA GLY A 135 -28.21 7.99 12.91
C GLY A 135 -28.61 6.53 12.73
N GLU A 136 -28.10 5.86 11.69
CA GLU A 136 -28.35 4.46 11.39
C GLU A 136 -27.37 3.56 12.17
N ASN A 137 -27.73 2.28 12.31
CA ASN A 137 -26.78 1.26 12.74
C ASN A 137 -25.75 1.02 11.64
N VAL A 138 -24.49 0.82 12.04
CA VAL A 138 -23.41 0.55 11.09
C VAL A 138 -23.51 -0.88 10.58
N GLU A 139 -23.68 -1.02 9.27
CA GLU A 139 -23.71 -2.29 8.54
C GLU A 139 -22.69 -2.22 7.39
N LEU A 140 -21.58 -2.93 7.56
CA LEU A 140 -20.58 -3.13 6.53
C LEU A 140 -20.87 -4.40 5.72
N PRO A 141 -20.38 -4.51 4.48
CA PRO A 141 -20.41 -5.76 3.73
C PRO A 141 -19.85 -6.92 4.56
N PRO A 142 -20.30 -8.17 4.36
CA PRO A 142 -19.83 -9.30 5.14
C PRO A 142 -18.31 -9.47 5.00
N LYS A 143 -17.67 -9.93 6.09
CA LYS A 143 -16.24 -10.28 6.05
C LYS A 143 -16.03 -11.42 5.05
N THR A 144 -14.92 -11.32 4.33
CA THR A 144 -14.36 -12.42 3.55
C THR A 144 -13.34 -13.17 4.41
N ILE A 145 -12.51 -14.06 3.84
CA ILE A 145 -11.59 -14.87 4.65
C ILE A 145 -10.69 -13.98 5.53
N ALA A 146 -10.37 -14.44 6.74
CA ALA A 146 -9.44 -13.71 7.61
C ALA A 146 -8.02 -13.77 7.04
N PHE A 147 -7.24 -12.70 7.23
CA PHE A 147 -5.83 -12.66 6.81
C PHE A 147 -4.99 -13.78 7.46
N GLN A 148 -5.31 -14.15 8.69
CA GLN A 148 -4.66 -15.26 9.39
C GLN A 148 -4.90 -16.60 8.70
N ASP A 149 -6.15 -16.89 8.32
CA ASP A 149 -6.50 -18.13 7.65
C ASP A 149 -5.86 -18.20 6.26
N TRP A 150 -5.84 -17.08 5.53
CA TRP A 150 -5.09 -16.97 4.27
C TRP A 150 -3.60 -17.27 4.45
N ALA A 151 -2.96 -16.72 5.49
CA ALA A 151 -1.55 -16.97 5.76
C ALA A 151 -1.26 -18.45 6.09
N LEU A 152 -2.17 -19.12 6.82
CA LEU A 152 -2.07 -20.56 7.09
C LEU A 152 -2.23 -21.40 5.83
N LEU A 153 -3.21 -21.06 4.98
CA LEU A 153 -3.41 -21.71 3.68
C LEU A 153 -2.19 -21.55 2.77
N LEU A 154 -1.60 -20.34 2.71
CA LEU A 154 -0.39 -20.10 1.94
C LEU A 154 0.82 -20.88 2.46
N ARG A 155 0.98 -20.98 3.77
CA ARG A 155 2.03 -21.82 4.39
C ARG A 155 1.91 -23.27 3.93
N ASP A 156 0.70 -23.82 3.99
CA ASP A 156 0.43 -25.21 3.65
C ASP A 156 0.58 -25.44 2.13
N TYR A 157 0.13 -24.48 1.29
CA TYR A 157 0.35 -24.50 -0.15
C TYR A 157 1.84 -24.51 -0.51
N GLY A 158 2.65 -23.65 0.12
CA GLY A 158 4.08 -23.56 -0.12
C GLY A 158 4.86 -24.84 0.24
N GLN A 159 4.31 -25.69 1.09
CA GLN A 159 4.88 -27.00 1.45
C GLN A 159 4.40 -28.14 0.53
N GLY A 160 3.36 -27.90 -0.27
CA GLY A 160 2.76 -28.89 -1.16
C GLY A 160 3.48 -29.04 -2.50
N GLU A 161 3.15 -30.10 -3.25
CA GLU A 161 3.75 -30.38 -4.56
C GLU A 161 3.38 -29.34 -5.63
N LYS A 162 2.19 -28.74 -5.56
CA LYS A 162 1.76 -27.70 -6.51
C LYS A 162 2.69 -26.49 -6.51
N ALA A 163 3.21 -26.09 -5.34
CA ALA A 163 4.15 -24.97 -5.25
C ALA A 163 5.50 -25.26 -5.93
N LYS A 164 5.80 -26.54 -6.20
CA LYS A 164 7.03 -26.97 -6.89
C LYS A 164 6.86 -27.03 -8.42
N GLU A 165 5.63 -26.99 -8.94
CA GLU A 165 5.37 -27.02 -10.39
C GLU A 165 6.18 -25.98 -11.19
N PRO A 166 6.30 -24.71 -10.75
CA PRO A 166 7.07 -23.72 -11.50
C PRO A 166 8.59 -23.75 -11.21
N LEU A 167 9.10 -24.71 -10.42
CA LEU A 167 10.51 -24.72 -10.00
C LEU A 167 11.47 -24.76 -11.19
N ASP A 168 11.19 -25.63 -12.17
CA ASP A 168 12.02 -25.74 -13.38
C ASP A 168 12.00 -24.43 -14.18
N TYR A 169 10.84 -23.78 -14.29
CA TYR A 169 10.75 -22.47 -14.93
C TYR A 169 11.67 -21.46 -14.24
N TRP A 170 11.58 -21.34 -12.91
CA TRP A 170 12.39 -20.37 -12.15
C TRP A 170 13.89 -20.69 -12.18
N LEU A 171 14.29 -21.96 -12.15
CA LEU A 171 15.71 -22.36 -12.16
C LEU A 171 16.36 -22.24 -13.55
N THR A 172 15.58 -22.28 -14.63
CA THR A 172 16.10 -22.21 -16.01
C THR A 172 16.19 -20.80 -16.58
N GLN A 173 15.62 -19.81 -15.91
CA GLN A 173 15.68 -18.43 -16.37
C GLN A 173 17.13 -17.90 -16.35
N PRO A 174 17.48 -17.00 -17.29
CA PRO A 174 18.84 -16.51 -17.49
C PRO A 174 19.20 -15.35 -16.53
N TRP A 175 18.98 -15.52 -15.22
CA TRP A 175 19.17 -14.48 -14.20
C TRP A 175 20.57 -13.83 -14.24
N LEU A 176 21.60 -14.64 -14.53
CA LEU A 176 23.00 -14.20 -14.54
C LEU A 176 23.38 -13.37 -15.77
N GLU A 177 22.51 -13.28 -16.77
CA GLU A 177 22.75 -12.43 -17.94
C GLU A 177 22.35 -10.97 -17.70
N ALA A 178 21.48 -10.72 -16.73
CA ALA A 178 21.19 -9.36 -16.29
C ALA A 178 22.39 -8.78 -15.55
N ARG A 179 22.76 -7.55 -15.90
CA ARG A 179 23.86 -6.83 -15.25
C ARG A 179 23.30 -5.85 -14.23
N ASN A 180 24.10 -5.54 -13.21
CA ASN A 180 23.79 -4.45 -12.30
C ASN A 180 23.64 -3.14 -13.07
N LEU A 181 22.66 -2.33 -12.69
CA LEU A 181 22.55 -0.97 -13.20
C LEU A 181 23.80 -0.17 -12.83
N PRO A 182 24.32 0.67 -13.74
CA PRO A 182 25.44 1.55 -13.42
C PRO A 182 25.01 2.55 -12.35
N VAL A 183 25.96 2.89 -11.46
CA VAL A 183 25.77 3.93 -10.44
C VAL A 183 26.89 4.95 -10.55
N ASP A 184 26.60 6.20 -10.19
CA ASP A 184 27.58 7.29 -10.29
C ASP A 184 28.69 7.19 -9.23
N ASP A 185 28.38 6.67 -8.04
CA ASP A 185 29.33 6.46 -6.93
C ASP A 185 29.15 5.09 -6.27
N GLU A 186 29.99 4.14 -6.66
CA GLU A 186 30.05 2.79 -6.09
C GLU A 186 30.48 2.79 -4.60
N ALA A 187 31.38 3.69 -4.19
CA ALA A 187 31.86 3.79 -2.81
C ALA A 187 30.81 4.41 -1.88
N GLY A 188 29.87 5.15 -2.47
CA GLY A 188 28.75 5.81 -1.80
C GLY A 188 27.63 4.87 -1.33
N LYS A 189 27.58 3.62 -1.82
CA LYS A 189 26.48 2.67 -1.55
C LYS A 189 26.16 2.48 -0.06
N GLN A 190 27.17 2.50 0.81
CA GLN A 190 27.01 2.36 2.26
C GLN A 190 26.20 3.50 2.91
N TYR A 191 26.08 4.65 2.23
CA TYR A 191 25.35 5.82 2.70
C TYR A 191 23.92 5.89 2.14
N ASN A 192 23.53 4.95 1.28
CA ASN A 192 22.19 4.89 0.70
C ASN A 192 21.17 4.48 1.76
N THR A 193 20.52 5.47 2.36
CA THR A 193 19.41 5.29 3.30
C THR A 193 18.15 5.88 2.71
N VAL A 194 16.98 5.56 3.28
CA VAL A 194 15.72 6.21 2.87
C VAL A 194 15.80 7.73 3.05
N ALA A 195 16.58 8.23 4.01
CA ALA A 195 16.75 9.67 4.25
C ALA A 195 17.51 10.39 3.14
N THR A 196 18.28 9.68 2.31
CA THR A 196 19.02 10.24 1.17
C THR A 196 18.31 10.00 -0.16
N ALA A 197 17.16 9.32 -0.15
CA ALA A 197 16.36 9.10 -1.35
C ALA A 197 15.75 10.43 -1.85
N ASN A 198 15.58 10.54 -3.16
CA ASN A 198 14.94 11.67 -3.80
C ASN A 198 14.16 11.19 -5.03
N ASP A 199 13.10 11.91 -5.37
CA ASP A 199 12.17 11.52 -6.44
C ASP A 199 12.33 12.45 -7.65
N VAL A 200 12.39 11.86 -8.85
CA VAL A 200 12.27 12.59 -10.11
C VAL A 200 10.97 12.15 -10.78
N THR A 201 10.01 13.08 -10.86
CA THR A 201 8.67 12.79 -11.36
C THR A 201 8.44 13.44 -12.72
N VAL A 202 7.94 12.65 -13.67
CA VAL A 202 7.42 13.12 -14.96
C VAL A 202 5.97 12.69 -15.07
N THR A 203 5.11 13.58 -15.57
CA THR A 203 3.68 13.35 -15.69
C THR A 203 3.25 13.45 -17.14
N LEU A 204 2.44 12.49 -17.58
CA LEU A 204 1.76 12.54 -18.88
C LEU A 204 0.50 13.39 -18.75
N ASP A 205 0.19 14.16 -19.80
CA ASP A 205 -1.07 14.89 -19.85
C ASP A 205 -2.27 13.95 -20.02
N GLU A 206 -3.49 14.51 -20.00
CA GLU A 206 -4.72 13.74 -20.12
C GLU A 206 -4.82 12.98 -21.45
N GLU A 207 -4.38 13.60 -22.56
CA GLU A 207 -4.47 13.00 -23.89
C GLU A 207 -3.51 11.81 -24.01
N GLN A 208 -2.27 12.00 -23.56
CA GLN A 208 -1.24 10.98 -23.50
C GLN A 208 -1.65 9.82 -22.59
N THR A 209 -2.19 10.12 -21.41
CA THR A 209 -2.68 9.11 -20.45
C THR A 209 -3.82 8.30 -21.06
N ARG A 210 -4.76 8.95 -21.77
CA ARG A 210 -5.87 8.27 -22.46
C ARG A 210 -5.36 7.40 -23.60
N ALA A 211 -4.38 7.87 -24.36
CA ALA A 211 -3.77 7.07 -25.42
C ALA A 211 -3.10 5.80 -24.87
N LEU A 212 -2.31 5.95 -23.80
CA LEU A 212 -1.63 4.86 -23.11
C LEU A 212 -2.60 3.84 -22.49
N SER A 213 -3.64 4.32 -21.80
CA SER A 213 -4.55 3.46 -21.04
C SER A 213 -5.66 2.81 -21.87
N GLN A 214 -6.03 3.38 -23.02
CA GLN A 214 -7.18 2.89 -23.81
C GLN A 214 -6.81 2.52 -25.24
N LYS A 215 -6.06 3.37 -25.95
CA LYS A 215 -5.85 3.21 -27.41
C LYS A 215 -4.81 2.13 -27.72
N VAL A 216 -3.68 2.13 -27.03
CA VAL A 216 -2.59 1.16 -27.27
C VAL A 216 -2.99 -0.26 -26.87
N PRO A 217 -3.55 -0.51 -25.66
CA PRO A 217 -4.12 -1.81 -25.30
C PRO A 217 -5.08 -2.39 -26.34
N ALA A 218 -5.99 -1.57 -26.85
CA ALA A 218 -6.98 -1.99 -27.85
C ALA A 218 -6.36 -2.35 -29.21
N ALA A 219 -5.24 -1.73 -29.60
CA ALA A 219 -4.60 -1.98 -30.89
C ALA A 219 -3.79 -3.28 -30.92
N TYR A 220 -3.20 -3.68 -29.79
CA TYR A 220 -2.28 -4.82 -29.70
C TYR A 220 -2.79 -5.96 -28.81
N ASN A 221 -4.01 -5.86 -28.28
CA ASN A 221 -4.59 -6.77 -27.30
C ASN A 221 -3.66 -6.96 -26.08
N THR A 222 -3.11 -5.84 -25.61
CA THR A 222 -2.20 -5.77 -24.47
C THR A 222 -2.87 -5.16 -23.24
N GLN A 223 -2.22 -5.27 -22.09
CA GLN A 223 -2.52 -4.50 -20.89
C GLN A 223 -1.59 -3.29 -20.77
N ILE A 224 -1.98 -2.28 -19.99
CA ILE A 224 -1.16 -1.09 -19.77
C ILE A 224 0.24 -1.43 -19.24
N ASN A 225 0.36 -2.46 -18.39
CA ASN A 225 1.64 -2.88 -17.83
C ASN A 225 2.62 -3.38 -18.90
N GLU A 226 2.14 -4.06 -19.95
CA GLU A 226 3.01 -4.53 -21.04
C GLU A 226 3.59 -3.36 -21.83
N VAL A 227 2.80 -2.30 -22.04
CA VAL A 227 3.26 -1.07 -22.71
C VAL A 227 4.30 -0.35 -21.84
N LEU A 228 4.04 -0.21 -20.53
CA LEU A 228 4.95 0.43 -19.59
C LEU A 228 6.27 -0.35 -19.44
N LEU A 229 6.21 -1.68 -19.34
CA LEU A 229 7.39 -2.52 -19.24
C LEU A 229 8.23 -2.50 -20.51
N THR A 230 7.60 -2.43 -21.68
CA THR A 230 8.30 -2.28 -22.96
C THR A 230 9.06 -0.95 -22.99
N ALA A 231 8.39 0.17 -22.66
CA ALA A 231 9.02 1.49 -22.61
C ALA A 231 10.17 1.55 -21.58
N LEU A 232 9.99 0.92 -20.41
CA LEU A 232 11.03 0.82 -19.38
C LEU A 232 12.24 0.02 -19.88
N ALA A 233 12.01 -1.14 -20.51
CA ALA A 233 13.08 -1.96 -21.05
C ALA A 233 13.86 -1.24 -22.14
N GLU A 234 13.18 -0.56 -23.07
CA GLU A 234 13.81 0.25 -24.12
C GLU A 234 14.66 1.37 -23.52
N THR A 235 14.12 2.08 -22.52
CA THR A 235 14.83 3.16 -21.84
C THR A 235 16.08 2.67 -21.13
N LEU A 236 15.98 1.57 -20.36
CA LEU A 236 17.12 0.98 -19.65
C LEU A 236 18.16 0.41 -20.61
N THR A 237 17.73 -0.16 -21.73
CA THR A 237 18.64 -0.65 -22.78
C THR A 237 19.41 0.48 -23.43
N GLN A 238 18.74 1.57 -23.81
CA GLN A 238 19.38 2.75 -24.38
C GLN A 238 20.36 3.39 -23.41
N TRP A 239 20.06 3.36 -22.10
CA TRP A 239 20.89 3.94 -21.07
C TRP A 239 22.10 3.07 -20.68
N THR A 240 21.92 1.75 -20.61
CA THR A 240 22.95 0.81 -20.11
C THR A 240 23.69 0.04 -21.19
N GLU A 241 23.26 0.16 -22.45
CA GLU A 241 23.72 -0.66 -23.58
C GLU A 241 23.55 -2.17 -23.36
N ASN A 242 22.64 -2.57 -22.47
CA ASN A 242 22.35 -3.97 -22.15
C ASN A 242 20.95 -4.37 -22.61
N LEU A 243 20.87 -5.42 -23.43
CA LEU A 243 19.62 -5.93 -23.99
C LEU A 243 18.83 -6.82 -23.02
N THR A 244 19.44 -7.26 -21.92
CA THR A 244 18.80 -8.13 -20.91
C THR A 244 18.65 -7.39 -19.60
N ILE A 245 17.40 -7.13 -19.22
CA ILE A 245 17.03 -6.40 -17.99
C ILE A 245 16.30 -7.36 -17.05
N SER A 246 16.71 -7.40 -15.79
CA SER A 246 15.96 -8.06 -14.72
C SER A 246 15.23 -7.00 -13.91
N LEU A 247 13.93 -7.20 -13.67
CA LEU A 247 13.09 -6.30 -12.89
C LEU A 247 12.34 -7.12 -11.83
N ASP A 248 12.21 -6.58 -10.63
CA ASP A 248 11.25 -7.11 -9.67
C ASP A 248 9.89 -6.45 -9.91
N LEU A 249 8.86 -7.26 -10.17
CA LEU A 249 7.49 -6.81 -10.33
C LEU A 249 6.66 -7.11 -9.09
N GLU A 250 5.77 -6.19 -8.77
CA GLU A 250 4.77 -6.36 -7.74
C GLU A 250 3.42 -6.74 -8.35
N GLY A 251 2.86 -7.84 -7.84
CA GLY A 251 1.46 -8.23 -8.07
C GLY A 251 0.61 -7.96 -6.84
N HIS A 252 -0.71 -7.93 -7.01
CA HIS A 252 -1.61 -7.77 -5.86
C HIS A 252 -1.57 -8.97 -4.90
N GLY A 253 -1.10 -10.15 -5.37
CA GLY A 253 -0.91 -11.36 -4.57
C GLY A 253 -2.19 -11.97 -4.01
N ARG A 254 -3.31 -11.72 -4.71
CA ARG A 254 -4.65 -12.25 -4.43
C ARG A 254 -5.07 -13.16 -5.58
N GLU A 255 -4.21 -14.13 -5.87
CA GLU A 255 -4.39 -15.08 -6.96
C GLU A 255 -5.44 -16.13 -6.55
N ASP A 256 -6.14 -16.66 -7.55
CA ASP A 256 -7.15 -17.73 -7.39
C ASP A 256 -6.48 -19.09 -7.13
N LEU A 257 -5.72 -19.20 -6.03
CA LEU A 257 -5.02 -20.42 -5.63
C LEU A 257 -5.98 -21.50 -5.09
N PHE A 258 -7.12 -21.08 -4.56
CA PHE A 258 -8.12 -21.97 -3.95
C PHE A 258 -9.52 -21.53 -4.37
N SER A 259 -10.30 -22.43 -4.95
CA SER A 259 -11.62 -22.13 -5.54
C SER A 259 -12.68 -21.65 -4.56
N GLU A 260 -12.49 -21.88 -3.26
CA GLU A 260 -13.46 -21.52 -2.20
C GLU A 260 -12.99 -20.32 -1.35
N VAL A 261 -11.86 -19.70 -1.70
CA VAL A 261 -11.31 -18.56 -0.94
C VAL A 261 -11.71 -17.26 -1.62
N ASP A 262 -12.43 -16.43 -0.88
CA ASP A 262 -12.73 -15.05 -1.28
C ASP A 262 -11.79 -14.09 -0.54
N LEU A 263 -11.01 -13.33 -1.30
CA LEU A 263 -10.10 -12.27 -0.81
C LEU A 263 -10.58 -10.85 -1.17
N SER A 264 -11.78 -10.71 -1.73
CA SER A 264 -12.25 -9.46 -2.32
C SER A 264 -12.37 -8.30 -1.33
N ARG A 265 -12.58 -8.61 -0.04
CA ARG A 265 -12.70 -7.61 1.05
C ARG A 265 -11.73 -7.81 2.21
N THR A 266 -10.76 -8.72 2.11
CA THR A 266 -9.79 -8.93 3.19
C THR A 266 -8.74 -7.82 3.19
N VAL A 267 -8.63 -7.09 4.29
CA VAL A 267 -7.53 -6.14 4.50
C VAL A 267 -6.29 -6.88 5.02
N GLY A 268 -5.12 -6.50 4.52
CA GLY A 268 -3.84 -7.08 4.88
C GLY A 268 -2.75 -6.73 3.86
N ARG A 269 -1.54 -7.26 4.05
CA ARG A 269 -0.46 -7.12 3.07
C ARG A 269 -0.37 -8.38 2.20
N PHE A 270 -0.94 -8.33 0.99
CA PHE A 270 -0.95 -9.45 0.06
C PHE A 270 0.11 -9.37 -1.04
N THR A 271 0.73 -8.20 -1.24
CA THR A 271 1.66 -7.93 -2.35
C THR A 271 2.67 -9.06 -2.55
N SER A 272 2.66 -9.63 -3.75
CA SER A 272 3.65 -10.60 -4.20
C SER A 272 4.76 -9.89 -4.96
N LEU A 273 6.01 -10.28 -4.74
CA LEU A 273 7.17 -9.80 -5.49
C LEU A 273 7.73 -10.97 -6.30
N PHE A 274 7.96 -10.77 -7.60
CA PHE A 274 8.58 -11.78 -8.45
C PHE A 274 9.49 -11.14 -9.51
N PRO A 275 10.64 -11.75 -9.82
CA PRO A 275 11.54 -11.24 -10.83
C PRO A 275 11.03 -11.58 -12.23
N VAL A 276 11.26 -10.69 -13.18
CA VAL A 276 11.05 -10.92 -14.62
C VAL A 276 12.32 -10.55 -15.38
N ILE A 277 12.59 -11.30 -16.45
CA ILE A 277 13.64 -10.94 -17.41
C ILE A 277 12.99 -10.45 -18.69
N LEU A 278 13.38 -9.25 -19.12
CA LEU A 278 13.02 -8.67 -20.39
C LEU A 278 14.25 -8.69 -21.30
N ARG A 279 14.08 -9.25 -22.51
CA ARG A 279 15.09 -9.29 -23.55
C ARG A 279 14.60 -8.54 -24.78
N LEU A 280 15.27 -7.46 -25.12
CA LEU A 280 15.02 -6.75 -26.37
C LEU A 280 15.76 -7.41 -27.53
N PRO A 281 15.17 -7.44 -28.73
CA PRO A 281 15.89 -7.86 -29.92
C PRO A 281 17.07 -6.91 -30.19
N PRO A 282 18.16 -7.40 -30.80
CA PRO A 282 19.32 -6.58 -31.17
C PRO A 282 19.02 -5.59 -32.30
#